data_AF-A0A8C8ANQ5-F1
#
_entry.id   AF-A0A8C8ANQ5-F1
#
_cell.length_a   1.000
_cell.length_b   1.000
_cell.length_c   1.000
_cell.angle_alpha   90.00
_cell.angle_beta   90.00
_cell.angle_gamma   90.00
#
_symmetry.space_group_name_H-M   'P 1'
#
loop_
_entity.id
_entity.type
_entity.pdbx_description
1 polymer ?
#
loop_
_entity_poly.entity_id
_entity_poly.type
_entity_poly.pdbx_seq_one_letter_code
_entity_poly.pdbx_strand_id
1 'polypeptide(L)' 'MPAGVPWPTYLKALAGSMLAMFAGAEVVHRYYRPDLSIPEIPPKPGELKTELLGLKERSSKVQTSQQ' A
#
# COMPACT_ATOMS: atom_id res chain seq x y z
N MET A 1 14.97 6.37 34.26
CA MET A 1 14.24 5.97 33.03
C MET A 1 12.79 6.39 33.18
N PRO A 2 12.12 6.90 32.13
CA PRO A 2 10.70 7.24 32.22
C PRO A 2 9.88 6.03 32.67
N ALA A 3 8.93 6.25 33.58
CA ALA A 3 8.01 5.25 34.13
C ALA A 3 8.61 3.97 34.77
N GLY A 4 9.92 3.96 35.09
CA GLY A 4 10.56 2.81 35.74
C GLY A 4 10.81 1.58 34.85
N VAL A 5 10.62 1.71 33.53
CA VAL A 5 10.78 0.62 32.56
C VAL A 5 12.16 0.71 31.88
N PRO A 6 12.85 -0.43 31.62
CA PRO A 6 14.16 -0.43 30.97
C PRO A 6 14.10 0.06 29.51
N TRP A 7 15.10 0.83 29.07
CA TRP A 7 15.21 1.38 27.70
C TRP A 7 15.02 0.34 26.57
N PRO A 8 15.56 -0.89 26.67
CA PRO A 8 15.30 -1.94 25.69
C PRO A 8 13.81 -2.27 25.50
N THR A 9 12.96 -2.08 26.51
CA THR A 9 11.52 -2.32 26.38
C THR A 9 10.86 -1.29 25.47
N TYR A 10 11.25 -0.02 25.58
CA TYR A 10 10.79 1.03 24.67
C TYR A 10 11.24 0.77 23.24
N LEU A 11 12.49 0.33 23.05
CA LEU A 11 13.02 -0.02 21.73
C LEU A 11 12.27 -1.22 21.12
N LYS A 12 11.91 -2.23 21.92
CA LYS A 12 11.09 -3.35 21.45
C LYS A 12 9.70 -2.91 21.01
N ALA A 13 9.07 -2.02 21.78
CA ALA A 13 7.76 -1.48 21.42
C ALA A 13 7.81 -0.66 20.11
N LEU A 14 8.83 0.19 19.95
CA LEU A 14 9.06 0.96 18.74
C LEU A 14 9.32 0.04 17.53
N ALA A 15 10.20 -0.94 17.68
CA ALA A 15 10.48 -1.89 16.61
C ALA A 15 9.23 -2.69 16.23
N GLY A 16 8.45 -3.15 17.21
CA GLY A 16 7.19 -3.84 16.99
C GLY A 16 6.16 -2.99 16.24
N SER A 17 6.01 -1.71 16.59
CA SER A 17 5.08 -0.82 15.90
C SER A 17 5.51 -0.52 14.46
N MET A 18 6.81 -0.31 14.22
CA MET A 18 7.35 -0.13 12.87
C MET A 18 7.15 -1.38 12.00
N LEU A 19 7.42 -2.57 12.55
CA LEU A 19 7.20 -3.83 11.83
C LEU A 19 5.72 -4.05 11.50
N ALA A 20 4.82 -3.75 12.43
CA ALA A 20 3.37 -3.82 12.18
C ALA A 20 2.94 -2.85 11.07
N MET A 21 3.48 -1.63 11.05
CA MET A 21 3.23 -0.65 9.98
C MET A 21 3.68 -1.18 8.61
N PHE A 22 4.90 -1.72 8.51
CA PHE A 22 5.42 -2.26 7.24
C PHE A 22 4.61 -3.47 6.77
N ALA A 23 4.26 -4.39 7.68
CA ALA A 23 3.43 -5.54 7.34
C ALA A 23 2.04 -5.11 6.84
N GLY A 24 1.41 -4.14 7.51
CA GLY A 24 0.13 -3.58 7.07
C GLY A 24 0.20 -2.94 5.69
N ALA A 25 1.24 -2.13 5.44
CA ALA A 25 1.47 -1.52 4.12
C ALA A 25 1.66 -2.58 3.05
N GLU A 26 2.49 -3.61 3.29
CA GLU A 26 2.70 -4.68 2.32
C GLU A 26 1.40 -5.43 2.02
N VAL A 27 0.57 -5.74 3.02
CA VAL A 27 -0.72 -6.40 2.81
C VAL A 27 -1.62 -5.59 1.89
N VAL A 28 -1.73 -4.27 2.10
CA VAL A 28 -2.53 -3.38 1.23
C VAL A 28 -1.96 -3.35 -0.19
N HIS A 29 -0.63 -3.25 -0.33
CA HIS A 29 0.03 -3.29 -1.64
C HIS A 29 -0.18 -4.62 -2.37
N ARG A 30 -0.14 -5.76 -1.66
CA ARG A 30 -0.38 -7.09 -2.24
C ARG A 30 -1.84 -7.30 -2.60
N TYR A 31 -2.75 -6.81 -1.77
CA TYR A 31 -4.19 -7.00 -1.95
C TYR A 31 -4.74 -6.14 -3.08
N TYR A 32 -4.39 -4.84 -3.11
CA TYR A 32 -4.90 -3.91 -4.11
C TYR A 32 -4.02 -3.78 -5.35
N ARG A 33 -2.75 -4.21 -5.30
CA ARG A 33 -1.76 -4.05 -6.38
C ARG A 33 -1.88 -2.70 -7.08
N PRO A 34 -1.72 -1.59 -6.35
CA PRO A 34 -1.80 -0.28 -6.97
C PRO A 34 -0.71 -0.19 -8.04
N ASP A 35 -1.10 0.29 -9.23
CA ASP A 35 -0.12 0.69 -10.22
C ASP A 35 0.58 1.95 -9.70
N LEU A 36 1.89 1.85 -9.49
CA LEU A 36 2.74 2.93 -9.01
C LEU A 36 3.38 3.71 -10.16
N SER A 37 3.02 3.41 -11.42
CA SER A 37 3.51 4.15 -12.56
C SER A 37 3.04 5.61 -12.48
N ILE A 38 4.00 6.53 -12.51
CA ILE A 38 3.73 7.97 -12.60
C ILE A 38 3.88 8.35 -14.07
N PRO A 39 2.85 8.90 -14.72
CA PRO A 39 3.01 9.36 -16.09
C PRO A 39 3.97 10.56 -16.11
N GLU A 40 4.98 10.51 -17.00
CA GLU A 40 5.94 11.62 -17.23
C GLU A 40 5.24 12.93 -17.59
N ILE A 41 4.09 12.83 -18.26
CA ILE A 41 3.26 13.98 -18.63
C ILE A 41 2.11 14.06 -17.62
N PRO A 42 2.01 15.16 -16.85
CA PRO A 42 0.90 15.33 -15.91
C PRO A 42 -0.43 15.38 -16.67
N PRO A 43 -1.48 14.72 -16.17
CA PRO A 43 -2.79 14.74 -16.78
C PRO A 43 -3.36 16.16 -16.77
N LYS A 44 -4.18 16.49 -17.77
CA LYS A 44 -4.85 17.80 -17.81
C LYS A 44 -5.83 17.91 -16.63
N PRO A 45 -6.11 19.14 -16.15
CA PRO A 45 -7.09 19.35 -15.10
C PRO A 45 -8.43 18.70 -15.49
N GLY A 46 -8.89 17.72 -14.69
CA GLY A 46 -10.13 16.96 -14.94
C GLY A 46 -9.97 15.58 -15.58
N GLU A 47 -8.78 15.20 -16.06
CA GLU A 47 -8.51 13.85 -16.64
C GLU A 47 -7.81 12.90 -15.66
N LEU A 48 -7.69 13.29 -14.39
CA LEU A 48 -7.12 12.46 -13.34
C LEU A 48 -7.99 11.22 -13.14
N LYS A 49 -7.53 10.08 -13.66
CA LYS A 49 -8.13 8.78 -13.38
C LYS A 49 -7.74 8.36 -11.97
N THR A 50 -8.62 8.67 -11.01
CA THR A 50 -8.49 8.25 -9.61
C THR A 50 -9.00 6.83 -9.36
N GLU A 51 -9.46 6.14 -10.41
CA GLU A 51 -9.88 4.75 -10.32
C GLU A 51 -8.69 3.86 -9.94
N LEU A 52 -8.93 2.87 -9.06
CA LEU A 52 -7.95 1.84 -8.73
C LEU A 52 -7.66 1.00 -9.99
N LEU A 53 -6.66 1.39 -10.76
CA LEU A 53 -6.24 0.73 -12.01
C LEU A 53 -6.08 -0.79 -11.84
N GLY A 54 -5.59 -1.23 -10.67
CA GLY A 54 -5.46 -2.65 -10.31
C GLY A 54 -6.76 -3.45 -10.18
N LEU A 55 -7.92 -2.80 -9.97
CA LEU A 55 -9.23 -3.47 -10.02
C LEU A 55 -9.71 -3.69 -11.46
N LYS A 56 -9.44 -2.74 -12.36
CA LYS A 56 -9.83 -2.84 -13.78
C LYS A 56 -9.06 -3.96 -14.49
N GLU A 57 -7.75 -4.08 -14.25
CA GLU A 57 -6.93 -5.15 -14.83
C GLU A 57 -7.38 -6.56 -14.40
N ARG A 58 -7.85 -6.69 -13.15
CA ARG A 58 -8.40 -7.96 -12.65
C ARG A 58 -9.72 -8.29 -13.34
N SER A 59 -10.58 -7.30 -13.53
CA SER A 59 -11.86 -7.45 -14.24
C SER A 59 -11.66 -7.82 -15.72
N SER A 60 -10.71 -7.18 -16.41
CA SER A 60 -10.42 -7.48 -17.81
C SER A 60 -9.81 -8.88 -18.01
N LYS A 61 -8.88 -9.31 -17.14
CA LYS A 61 -8.31 -10.66 -17.22
C LYS A 61 -9.34 -11.75 -16.96
N VAL A 62 -10.29 -11.53 -16.05
CA VAL A 62 -11.40 -12.47 -15.78
C VAL A 62 -12.33 -12.57 -16.99
N GLN A 63 -12.61 -11.45 -17.68
CA GLN A 63 -13.44 -11.46 -18.89
C GLN A 63 -12.76 -12.16 -20.08
N THR A 64 -11.47 -11.94 -20.33
CA THR A 64 -10.76 -12.60 -21.43
C THR A 64 -10.53 -14.10 -21.21
N SER A 65 -10.53 -14.57 -19.96
CA SER A 65 -10.40 -16.01 -19.65
C SER A 65 -11.71 -16.80 -19.79
N GLN A 66 -12.85 -16.12 -19.99
CA GLN A 66 -14.18 -16.73 -20.11
C GLN A 66 -14.71 -16.71 -21.57
N GLN A 67 -13.87 -16.36 -22.54
CA GLN A 67 -14.17 -16.35 -23.97
C GLN A 67 -13.20 -17.27 -24.71
#